data_AF-A0A9W8DCQ2-F1
#
_entry.id   AF-A0A9W8DCQ2-F1
#
_cell.length_a   1.000
_cell.length_b   1.000
_cell.length_c   1.000
_cell.angle_alpha   90.00
_cell.angle_beta   90.00
_cell.angle_gamma   90.00
#
_symmetry.space_group_name_H-M   'P 1'
#
loop_
_entity.id
_entity.type
_entity.pdbx_description
1 polymer ?
#
loop_
_entity_poly.entity_id
_entity_poly.type
_entity_poly.pdbx_seq_one_letter_code
_entity_poly.pdbx_strand_id
1 'polypeptide(L)'
;MTSLYFSQAFNWNVTSEFVKRNTATLKSLGFTYFNIKGIATLLGDHQGNHVVYPVLEDLCLGYYSSFNDCHPLIPDNVAFFPVLNKLTFRAKSPVAGYYLFKGNETTLKHLVIDPHVAVVDQLERFGIFDEKTFPNLKDIEVSKNASGFIPIESISSIPDTVYKHVRKSVCYLIPIPIPLAHLKEIVSGAQFMSTTHLHMKNSSVSLSDIVVLLDSLPGVKEVTSYFGGLGTEFNGVPYKQITGMLSEKYTKLNSEFKSWNVLNDVDMRLQELEDLVVSATALSAVCPSFSGYDAKVPLHVQLDDTRMMLARNGHI
;
A
#
# COMPACT_ATOMS: atom_id res chain seq x y z
N MET A 1 -15.76 -1.79 -22.07
CA MET A 1 -14.68 -1.31 -21.17
C MET A 1 -13.62 -2.39 -21.16
N THR A 2 -12.41 -2.07 -21.61
CA THR A 2 -11.35 -3.08 -21.81
C THR A 2 -10.25 -2.91 -20.76
N SER A 3 -9.96 -3.98 -20.04
CA SER A 3 -8.88 -4.07 -19.05
C SER A 3 -7.99 -5.28 -19.39
N LEU A 4 -6.68 -5.06 -19.49
CA LEU A 4 -5.72 -6.10 -19.85
C LEU A 4 -4.62 -6.21 -18.80
N TYR A 5 -4.33 -7.42 -18.35
CA TYR A 5 -3.30 -7.67 -17.33
C TYR A 5 -2.44 -8.88 -17.70
N PHE A 6 -1.12 -8.70 -17.71
CA PHE A 6 -0.15 -9.68 -18.17
C PHE A 6 0.87 -9.97 -17.05
N SER A 7 0.86 -11.21 -16.55
CA SER A 7 1.67 -11.63 -15.38
C SER A 7 2.84 -12.55 -15.71
N GLN A 8 3.14 -12.79 -16.98
CA GLN A 8 4.24 -13.66 -17.40
C GLN A 8 5.02 -13.05 -18.57
N ALA A 9 6.21 -13.56 -18.86
CA ALA A 9 7.02 -13.14 -20.00
C ALA A 9 6.36 -13.58 -21.31
N PHE A 10 5.51 -12.73 -21.87
CA PHE A 10 4.90 -12.94 -23.18
C PHE A 10 5.85 -12.54 -24.32
N ASN A 11 5.54 -13.00 -25.54
CA ASN A 11 6.13 -12.43 -26.75
C ASN A 11 5.67 -10.95 -26.85
N TRP A 12 6.60 -10.04 -26.56
CA TRP A 12 6.34 -8.60 -26.50
C TRP A 12 5.78 -8.03 -27.79
N ASN A 13 6.24 -8.52 -28.95
CA ASN A 13 5.76 -8.03 -30.25
C ASN A 13 4.28 -8.36 -30.44
N VAL A 14 3.85 -9.58 -30.12
CA VAL A 14 2.45 -9.98 -30.24
C VAL A 14 1.58 -9.22 -29.24
N THR A 15 2.05 -9.12 -28.00
CA THR A 15 1.32 -8.50 -26.90
C THR A 15 1.14 -7.01 -27.13
N SER A 16 2.20 -6.30 -27.54
CA SER A 16 2.15 -4.88 -27.83
C SER A 16 1.20 -4.58 -28.98
N GLU A 17 1.23 -5.35 -30.07
CA GLU A 17 0.33 -5.12 -31.21
C GLU A 17 -1.13 -5.35 -30.83
N PHE A 18 -1.42 -6.36 -30.01
CA PHE A 18 -2.76 -6.55 -29.47
C PHE A 18 -3.20 -5.36 -28.62
N VAL A 19 -2.33 -4.86 -27.74
CA VAL A 19 -2.63 -3.69 -26.89
C VAL A 19 -2.84 -2.42 -27.71
N LYS A 20 -1.97 -2.16 -28.71
CA LYS A 20 -2.07 -0.98 -29.60
C LYS A 20 -3.37 -0.92 -30.38
N ARG A 21 -3.89 -2.08 -30.82
CA ARG A 21 -5.19 -2.15 -31.52
C ARG A 21 -6.37 -1.71 -30.64
N ASN A 22 -6.18 -1.68 -29.32
CA ASN A 22 -7.22 -1.36 -28.35
C ASN A 22 -7.04 0.02 -27.70
N THR A 23 -6.11 0.85 -28.15
CA THR A 23 -5.79 2.16 -27.52
C THR A 23 -7.01 3.07 -27.31
N ALA A 24 -7.96 3.05 -28.24
CA ALA A 24 -9.18 3.86 -28.17
C ALA A 24 -10.20 3.41 -27.10
N THR A 25 -10.06 2.21 -26.54
CA THR A 25 -11.02 1.64 -25.56
C THR A 25 -10.39 1.10 -24.29
N LEU A 26 -9.06 0.98 -24.26
CA LEU A 26 -8.28 0.42 -23.17
C LEU A 26 -8.22 1.40 -22.01
N LYS A 27 -8.90 1.07 -20.91
CA LYS A 27 -8.93 1.89 -19.69
C LYS A 27 -7.93 1.46 -18.64
N SER A 28 -7.57 0.18 -18.60
CA SER A 28 -6.62 -0.36 -17.64
C SER A 28 -5.64 -1.31 -18.33
N LEU A 29 -4.34 -1.14 -18.03
CA LEU A 29 -3.26 -1.93 -18.60
C LEU A 29 -2.25 -2.27 -17.51
N GLY A 30 -1.90 -3.54 -17.37
CA GLY A 30 -0.92 -3.99 -16.40
C GLY A 30 0.07 -5.02 -16.92
N PHE A 31 1.34 -4.85 -16.54
CA PHE A 31 2.43 -5.78 -16.80
C PHE A 31 3.21 -6.02 -15.53
N THR A 32 3.28 -7.26 -15.06
CA THR A 32 3.96 -7.60 -13.80
C THR A 32 5.40 -8.09 -14.01
N TYR A 33 5.82 -8.37 -15.24
CA TYR A 33 7.19 -8.71 -15.60
C TYR A 33 7.49 -8.22 -17.02
N PHE A 34 7.90 -6.96 -17.15
CA PHE A 34 8.26 -6.39 -18.44
C PHE A 34 9.76 -6.22 -18.61
N ASN A 35 10.22 -6.27 -19.86
CA ASN A 35 11.58 -5.86 -20.23
C ASN A 35 11.53 -4.45 -20.88
N ILE A 36 12.67 -3.78 -20.95
CA ILE A 36 12.77 -2.35 -21.28
C ILE A 36 12.33 -2.11 -22.72
N LYS A 37 12.67 -3.08 -23.57
CA LYS A 37 12.20 -3.17 -24.95
C LYS A 37 10.68 -3.25 -25.00
N GLY A 38 10.03 -3.90 -24.05
CA GLY A 38 8.59 -4.00 -23.93
C GLY A 38 7.88 -2.65 -23.83
N ILE A 39 8.36 -1.70 -23.03
CA ILE A 39 7.77 -0.35 -22.97
C ILE A 39 8.04 0.42 -24.25
N ALA A 40 9.28 0.42 -24.75
CA ALA A 40 9.58 1.11 -26.00
C ALA A 40 8.72 0.57 -27.17
N THR A 41 8.56 -0.74 -27.26
CA THR A 41 7.68 -1.42 -28.22
C THR A 41 6.19 -1.17 -27.95
N LEU A 42 5.78 -0.87 -26.72
CA LEU A 42 4.40 -0.48 -26.40
C LEU A 42 4.09 0.95 -26.86
N LEU A 43 5.06 1.85 -26.72
CA LEU A 43 4.96 3.28 -27.00
C LEU A 43 5.28 3.64 -28.47
N GLY A 44 5.95 2.76 -29.20
CA GLY A 44 6.26 2.92 -30.62
C GLY A 44 5.60 1.84 -31.49
N ASP A 45 5.11 2.19 -32.67
CA ASP A 45 4.69 1.22 -33.68
C ASP A 45 5.87 0.68 -34.50
N HIS A 46 5.59 -0.26 -35.40
CA HIS A 46 6.60 -0.86 -36.28
C HIS A 46 7.17 0.12 -37.33
N GLN A 47 6.55 1.30 -37.49
CA GLN A 47 6.94 2.36 -38.42
C GLN A 47 7.74 3.47 -37.70
N GLY A 48 7.91 3.37 -36.38
CA GLY A 48 8.57 4.36 -35.56
C GLY A 48 7.67 5.51 -35.10
N ASN A 49 6.35 5.44 -35.34
CA ASN A 49 5.41 6.42 -34.82
C ASN A 49 5.10 6.14 -33.35
N HIS A 50 4.75 7.20 -32.62
CA HIS A 50 4.36 7.11 -31.21
C HIS A 50 2.89 6.69 -31.08
N VAL A 51 2.64 5.77 -30.15
CA VAL A 51 1.29 5.28 -29.83
C VAL A 51 0.80 5.96 -28.55
N VAL A 52 -0.25 6.76 -28.67
CA VAL A 52 -0.93 7.41 -27.54
C VAL A 52 -2.11 6.56 -27.08
N TYR A 53 -2.34 6.51 -25.78
CA TYR A 53 -3.43 5.80 -25.12
C TYR A 53 -4.43 6.82 -24.53
N PRO A 54 -5.35 7.36 -25.36
CA PRO A 54 -6.13 8.55 -25.03
C PRO A 54 -7.16 8.34 -23.91
N VAL A 55 -7.50 7.10 -23.58
CA VAL A 55 -8.53 6.75 -22.58
C VAL A 55 -7.99 5.88 -21.44
N LEU A 56 -6.67 5.67 -21.36
CA LEU A 56 -6.06 4.84 -20.33
C LEU A 56 -6.04 5.58 -18.98
N GLU A 57 -6.76 5.03 -18.01
CA GLU A 57 -6.96 5.61 -16.68
C GLU A 57 -6.07 4.93 -15.62
N ASP A 58 -5.72 3.66 -15.79
CA ASP A 58 -4.89 2.88 -14.86
C ASP A 58 -3.76 2.16 -15.62
N LEU A 59 -2.51 2.46 -15.24
CA LEU A 59 -1.31 1.83 -15.79
C LEU A 59 -0.51 1.17 -14.67
N CYS A 60 -0.26 -0.12 -14.80
CA CYS A 60 0.55 -0.90 -13.88
C CYS A 60 1.80 -1.45 -14.56
N LEU A 61 2.97 -1.01 -14.10
CA LEU A 61 4.30 -1.41 -14.54
C LEU A 61 5.04 -2.00 -13.34
N GLY A 62 4.98 -3.33 -13.22
CA GLY A 62 5.59 -4.11 -12.15
C GLY A 62 6.92 -4.77 -12.51
N TYR A 63 7.81 -4.85 -11.51
CA TYR A 63 9.02 -5.70 -11.42
C TYR A 63 10.03 -5.50 -12.56
N TYR A 64 10.75 -4.38 -12.51
CA TYR A 64 11.82 -4.05 -13.47
C TYR A 64 13.23 -4.10 -12.86
N SER A 65 14.23 -4.58 -13.62
CA SER A 65 15.63 -4.69 -13.18
C SER A 65 16.54 -3.48 -13.52
N SER A 66 16.31 -2.75 -14.61
CA SER A 66 17.06 -1.51 -14.96
C SER A 66 16.45 -0.65 -16.11
N PHE A 67 15.87 0.51 -15.82
CA PHE A 67 15.32 1.46 -16.80
C PHE A 67 16.36 2.36 -17.47
N ASN A 68 17.63 2.28 -17.06
CA ASN A 68 18.68 3.21 -17.50
C ASN A 68 18.92 3.17 -19.02
N ASP A 69 18.59 2.06 -19.70
CA ASP A 69 18.87 1.87 -21.13
C ASP A 69 17.72 2.33 -22.07
N CYS A 70 16.64 2.93 -21.54
CA CYS A 70 15.44 3.31 -22.31
C CYS A 70 15.58 4.67 -23.02
N HIS A 71 16.55 5.48 -22.59
CA HIS A 71 16.65 6.91 -22.89
C HIS A 71 16.66 7.28 -24.39
N PRO A 72 17.29 6.55 -25.32
CA PRO A 72 17.38 7.05 -26.69
C PRO A 72 16.12 6.80 -27.54
N LEU A 73 15.12 6.03 -27.06
CA LEU A 73 14.02 5.53 -27.90
C LEU A 73 12.66 6.20 -27.66
N ILE A 74 12.48 6.95 -26.57
CA ILE A 74 11.19 7.53 -26.19
C ILE A 74 11.37 9.04 -26.11
N PRO A 75 10.70 9.84 -26.95
CA PRO A 75 10.84 11.28 -26.90
C PRO A 75 10.05 11.87 -25.73
N ASP A 76 10.63 12.86 -25.07
CA ASP A 76 10.04 13.53 -23.91
C ASP A 76 8.91 14.52 -24.26
N ASN A 77 8.63 14.73 -25.55
CA ASN A 77 7.63 15.70 -26.02
C ASN A 77 6.24 15.09 -26.29
N VAL A 78 6.06 13.78 -26.11
CA VAL A 78 4.78 13.10 -26.36
C VAL A 78 4.08 12.76 -25.04
N ALA A 79 2.81 13.15 -24.93
CA ALA A 79 1.93 12.73 -23.85
C ALA A 79 1.30 11.37 -24.19
N PHE A 80 1.93 10.28 -23.76
CA PHE A 80 1.48 8.91 -24.06
C PHE A 80 0.19 8.53 -23.32
N PHE A 81 -0.04 9.09 -22.14
CA PHE A 81 -1.14 8.73 -21.23
C PHE A 81 -1.86 9.97 -20.69
N PRO A 82 -2.54 10.77 -21.53
CA PRO A 82 -3.04 12.10 -21.13
C PRO A 82 -4.12 12.10 -20.04
N VAL A 83 -4.84 10.98 -19.84
CA VAL A 83 -5.95 10.89 -18.87
C VAL A 83 -5.66 9.91 -17.73
N LEU A 84 -4.38 9.61 -17.49
CA LEU A 84 -3.97 8.63 -16.50
C LEU A 84 -4.33 9.10 -15.09
N ASN A 85 -5.18 8.36 -14.39
CA ASN A 85 -5.59 8.64 -13.02
C ASN A 85 -4.74 7.88 -11.99
N LYS A 86 -4.25 6.69 -12.36
CA LYS A 86 -3.48 5.82 -11.48
C LYS A 86 -2.26 5.25 -12.20
N LEU A 87 -1.09 5.41 -11.57
CA LEU A 87 0.16 4.81 -12.03
C LEU A 87 0.72 3.92 -10.93
N THR A 88 0.92 2.64 -11.23
CA THR A 88 1.74 1.73 -10.42
C THR A 88 3.08 1.54 -11.11
N PHE A 89 4.15 2.02 -10.49
CA PHE A 89 5.50 2.00 -11.02
C PHE A 89 6.47 1.35 -10.03
N ARG A 90 6.66 0.03 -10.16
CA ARG A 90 7.54 -0.77 -9.27
C ARG A 90 8.83 -1.16 -10.00
N ALA A 91 9.71 -0.18 -10.18
CA ALA A 91 11.04 -0.39 -10.75
C ALA A 91 12.13 -0.32 -9.67
N LYS A 92 13.19 -1.13 -9.82
CA LYS A 92 14.38 -1.08 -8.95
C LYS A 92 15.35 0.05 -9.33
N SER A 93 15.06 0.81 -10.36
CA SER A 93 15.96 1.78 -10.98
C SER A 93 15.18 2.99 -11.46
N PRO A 94 15.79 4.19 -11.45
CA PRO A 94 15.19 5.40 -12.00
C PRO A 94 14.77 5.23 -13.47
N VAL A 95 13.66 5.87 -13.87
CA VAL A 95 13.22 5.99 -15.25
C VAL A 95 14.14 6.94 -16.00
N ALA A 96 14.57 6.62 -17.21
CA ALA A 96 15.45 7.53 -17.94
C ALA A 96 14.86 8.94 -18.24
N GLY A 97 13.54 9.13 -18.18
CA GLY A 97 12.88 10.39 -18.53
C GLY A 97 11.48 10.57 -17.94
N TYR A 98 10.83 11.69 -18.28
CA TYR A 98 9.55 12.14 -17.73
C TYR A 98 8.32 11.60 -18.50
N TYR A 99 8.53 10.78 -19.52
CA TYR A 99 7.49 10.35 -20.47
C TYR A 99 6.28 9.61 -19.86
N LEU A 100 6.42 8.95 -18.69
CA LEU A 100 5.29 8.32 -17.99
C LEU A 100 4.34 9.33 -17.35
N PHE A 101 4.85 10.52 -17.05
CA PHE A 101 4.16 11.58 -16.32
C PHE A 101 3.73 12.74 -17.24
N LYS A 102 4.33 12.81 -18.43
CA LYS A 102 4.04 13.86 -19.41
C LYS A 102 2.57 13.81 -19.86
N GLY A 103 1.88 14.92 -19.68
CA GLY A 103 0.49 15.11 -20.09
C GLY A 103 -0.55 14.60 -19.09
N ASN A 104 -0.15 13.95 -17.98
CA ASN A 104 -1.07 13.54 -16.90
C ASN A 104 -0.87 14.32 -15.60
N GLU A 105 -0.16 15.44 -15.64
CA GLU A 105 0.09 16.34 -14.51
C GLU A 105 -1.20 16.71 -13.77
N THR A 106 -2.26 16.98 -14.52
CA THR A 106 -3.55 17.40 -13.97
C THR A 106 -4.55 16.25 -13.80
N THR A 107 -4.23 15.03 -14.20
CA THR A 107 -5.16 13.89 -14.14
C THR A 107 -4.74 12.82 -13.13
N LEU A 108 -3.44 12.69 -12.87
CA LEU A 108 -2.90 11.70 -11.94
C LEU A 108 -3.37 11.96 -10.51
N LYS A 109 -3.97 10.95 -9.89
CA LYS A 109 -4.53 10.99 -8.52
C LYS A 109 -3.84 10.02 -7.57
N HIS A 110 -3.39 8.88 -8.11
CA HIS A 110 -2.82 7.79 -7.34
C HIS A 110 -1.47 7.36 -7.95
N LEU A 111 -0.43 7.31 -7.12
CA LEU A 111 0.91 6.86 -7.52
C LEU A 111 1.38 5.75 -6.59
N VAL A 112 1.71 4.58 -7.12
CA VAL A 112 2.32 3.48 -6.36
C VAL A 112 3.77 3.36 -6.80
N ILE A 113 4.73 3.41 -5.86
CA ILE A 113 6.17 3.39 -6.16
C ILE A 113 6.93 2.38 -5.28
N ASP A 114 8.07 1.90 -5.79
CA ASP A 114 9.05 1.17 -4.99
C ASP A 114 9.85 2.18 -4.12
N PRO A 115 10.15 1.89 -2.84
CA PRO A 115 10.90 2.77 -1.93
C PRO A 115 12.39 2.95 -2.30
N HIS A 116 12.83 2.55 -3.49
CA HIS A 116 14.23 2.68 -3.87
C HIS A 116 14.64 4.16 -3.97
N VAL A 117 15.65 4.58 -3.19
CA VAL A 117 16.09 5.99 -3.07
C VAL A 117 16.27 6.67 -4.42
N ALA A 118 17.01 6.03 -5.34
CA ALA A 118 17.25 6.58 -6.67
C ALA A 118 15.96 6.84 -7.50
N VAL A 119 14.89 6.06 -7.27
CA VAL A 119 13.59 6.29 -7.90
C VAL A 119 12.92 7.50 -7.27
N VAL A 120 12.91 7.57 -5.94
CA VAL A 120 12.29 8.67 -5.20
C VAL A 120 12.97 10.01 -5.52
N ASP A 121 14.30 10.07 -5.46
CA ASP A 121 15.10 11.27 -5.81
C ASP A 121 14.76 11.77 -7.21
N GLN A 122 14.54 10.85 -8.15
CA GLN A 122 14.21 11.22 -9.51
C GLN A 122 12.79 11.76 -9.64
N LEU A 123 11.81 11.13 -8.99
CA LEU A 123 10.44 11.64 -8.96
C LEU A 123 10.39 13.04 -8.33
N GLU A 124 11.25 13.31 -7.34
CA GLU A 124 11.41 14.65 -6.78
C GLU A 124 12.01 15.63 -7.79
N ARG A 125 13.08 15.24 -8.52
CA ARG A 125 13.65 16.08 -9.60
C ARG A 125 12.66 16.40 -10.71
N PHE A 126 11.72 15.49 -10.98
CA PHE A 126 10.64 15.68 -11.93
C PHE A 126 9.47 16.51 -11.38
N GLY A 127 9.51 16.92 -10.12
CA GLY A 127 8.44 17.69 -9.50
C GLY A 127 7.14 16.89 -9.31
N ILE A 128 7.21 15.55 -9.30
CA ILE A 128 6.01 14.70 -9.13
C ILE A 128 5.31 14.98 -7.79
N PHE A 129 6.10 15.35 -6.78
CA PHE A 129 5.63 15.72 -5.45
C PHE A 129 5.54 17.24 -5.28
N ASP A 130 5.23 18.01 -6.32
CA ASP A 130 4.91 19.44 -6.21
C ASP A 130 3.43 19.65 -6.57
N GLU A 131 2.61 20.11 -5.63
CA GLU A 131 1.18 20.39 -5.87
C GLU A 131 0.93 21.36 -7.02
N LYS A 132 1.90 22.23 -7.37
CA LYS A 132 1.76 23.11 -8.55
C LYS A 132 1.87 22.33 -9.86
N THR A 133 2.69 21.28 -9.86
CA THR A 133 2.92 20.43 -11.03
C THR A 133 1.87 19.32 -11.08
N PHE A 134 1.61 18.63 -9.97
CA PHE A 134 0.63 17.54 -9.83
C PHE A 134 -0.50 17.88 -8.83
N PRO A 135 -1.39 18.84 -9.15
CA PRO A 135 -2.39 19.35 -8.21
C PRO A 135 -3.45 18.33 -7.76
N ASN A 136 -3.60 17.24 -8.51
CA ASN A 136 -4.59 16.21 -8.23
C ASN A 136 -4.03 14.94 -7.58
N LEU A 137 -2.70 14.84 -7.43
CA LEU A 137 -2.05 13.70 -6.79
C LEU A 137 -2.34 13.75 -5.28
N LYS A 138 -3.16 12.80 -4.81
CA LYS A 138 -3.64 12.75 -3.42
C LYS A 138 -3.13 11.54 -2.66
N ASP A 139 -2.89 10.44 -3.39
CA ASP A 139 -2.55 9.15 -2.79
C ASP A 139 -1.22 8.66 -3.36
N ILE A 140 -0.23 8.55 -2.49
CA ILE A 140 1.09 7.99 -2.82
C ILE A 140 1.28 6.73 -1.99
N GLU A 141 1.26 5.58 -2.63
CA GLU A 141 1.54 4.29 -2.01
C GLU A 141 3.02 3.95 -2.22
N VAL A 142 3.77 3.84 -1.14
CA VAL A 142 5.13 3.29 -1.20
C VAL A 142 5.04 1.82 -0.84
N SER A 143 5.33 0.93 -1.80
CA SER A 143 5.24 -0.53 -1.60
C SER A 143 6.39 -1.23 -2.32
N LYS A 144 7.13 -2.04 -1.58
CA LYS A 144 8.02 -3.06 -2.15
C LYS A 144 7.24 -4.33 -2.47
N ASN A 145 7.76 -5.12 -3.40
CA ASN A 145 7.14 -6.37 -3.83
C ASN A 145 6.89 -7.35 -2.68
N ALA A 146 5.88 -8.21 -2.85
CA ALA A 146 5.32 -9.14 -1.86
C ALA A 146 6.30 -10.12 -1.16
N SER A 147 7.58 -10.14 -1.54
CA SER A 147 8.59 -11.06 -0.99
C SER A 147 9.86 -10.37 -0.48
N GLY A 148 9.89 -9.04 -0.42
CA GLY A 148 11.11 -8.28 -0.10
C GLY A 148 10.94 -7.38 1.11
N PHE A 149 11.79 -7.56 2.12
CA PHE A 149 11.98 -6.61 3.23
C PHE A 149 12.38 -5.24 2.68
N ILE A 150 11.73 -4.15 3.12
CA ILE A 150 12.21 -2.78 2.87
C ILE A 150 13.27 -2.45 3.93
N PRO A 151 14.53 -2.20 3.55
CA PRO A 151 15.51 -1.68 4.49
C PRO A 151 15.02 -0.36 5.10
N ILE A 152 15.21 -0.18 6.41
CA ILE A 152 14.84 1.05 7.13
C ILE A 152 15.46 2.27 6.45
N GLU A 153 16.71 2.13 6.00
CA GLU A 153 17.46 3.15 5.26
C GLU A 153 16.72 3.63 4.00
N SER A 154 15.93 2.76 3.36
CA SER A 154 15.09 3.10 2.20
C SER A 154 13.82 3.86 2.58
N ILE A 155 13.33 3.72 3.81
CA ILE A 155 12.17 4.46 4.32
C ILE A 155 12.62 5.83 4.85
N SER A 156 13.73 5.86 5.59
CA SER A 156 14.31 7.10 6.14
C SER A 156 14.86 8.04 5.06
N SER A 157 15.11 7.54 3.86
CA SER A 157 15.57 8.31 2.70
C SER A 157 14.45 8.83 1.81
N ILE A 158 13.18 8.52 2.10
CA ILE A 158 12.06 9.15 1.43
C ILE A 158 12.07 10.64 1.84
N PRO A 159 12.10 11.59 0.90
CA PRO A 159 12.12 13.01 1.21
C PRO A 159 10.86 13.49 1.95
N ASP A 160 11.02 14.46 2.86
CA ASP A 160 9.92 15.14 3.56
C ASP A 160 8.83 15.70 2.63
N THR A 161 9.20 16.02 1.39
CA THR A 161 8.29 16.50 0.34
C THR A 161 7.26 15.44 -0.03
N VAL A 162 7.65 14.16 -0.15
CA VAL A 162 6.73 13.03 -0.36
C VAL A 162 5.73 12.97 0.78
N TYR A 163 6.24 12.98 2.02
CA TYR A 163 5.43 12.90 3.22
C TYR A 163 4.44 14.06 3.42
N LYS A 164 4.75 15.25 2.91
CA LYS A 164 3.82 16.39 2.93
C LYS A 164 2.64 16.22 1.96
N HIS A 165 2.82 15.53 0.84
CA HIS A 165 1.78 15.31 -0.19
C HIS A 165 0.89 14.10 0.12
N VAL A 166 1.43 13.15 0.88
CA VAL A 166 0.80 11.94 1.44
C VAL A 166 -0.40 12.26 2.40
N ARG A 167 -0.68 13.55 2.68
CA ARG A 167 -1.57 14.07 3.74
C ARG A 167 -3.06 13.70 3.72
N LYS A 168 -3.58 12.89 2.78
CA LYS A 168 -5.02 12.58 2.74
C LYS A 168 -5.41 11.11 2.74
N SER A 169 -4.58 10.18 2.29
CA SER A 169 -4.85 8.74 2.38
C SER A 169 -3.61 7.97 2.00
N VAL A 170 -2.68 7.78 2.92
CA VAL A 170 -1.54 6.90 2.67
C VAL A 170 -1.50 5.81 3.71
N CYS A 171 -2.22 4.75 3.34
CA CYS A 171 -1.68 3.42 3.11
C CYS A 171 -0.15 3.41 2.97
N TYR A 172 0.58 3.52 4.07
CA TYR A 172 1.89 2.87 4.13
C TYR A 172 1.61 1.39 4.10
N LEU A 173 1.65 0.84 2.89
CA LEU A 173 2.10 -0.52 2.70
C LEU A 173 3.54 -0.53 3.12
N ILE A 174 3.76 -0.67 4.42
CA ILE A 174 5.01 -1.20 4.91
C ILE A 174 4.87 -2.71 4.68
N PRO A 175 5.40 -3.31 3.59
CA PRO A 175 5.59 -4.75 3.54
C PRO A 175 6.62 -5.10 4.61
N ILE A 176 6.08 -5.37 5.81
CA ILE A 176 6.77 -5.80 7.00
C ILE A 176 6.77 -7.34 6.96
N PRO A 177 7.95 -7.94 7.13
CA PRO A 177 8.43 -8.13 8.51
C PRO A 177 9.54 -7.12 8.87
N ILE A 178 9.18 -5.87 9.19
CA ILE A 178 9.99 -4.97 10.02
C ILE A 178 9.78 -5.34 11.49
N PRO A 179 10.84 -5.75 12.22
CA PRO A 179 10.79 -5.91 13.66
C PRO A 179 10.27 -4.64 14.35
N LEU A 180 9.37 -4.78 15.31
CA LEU A 180 8.68 -3.67 15.98
C LEU A 180 9.61 -2.59 16.55
N ALA A 181 10.81 -2.96 17.00
CA ALA A 181 11.83 -2.02 17.46
C ALA A 181 12.19 -0.97 16.39
N HIS A 182 12.27 -1.40 15.13
CA HIS A 182 12.55 -0.54 13.99
C HIS A 182 11.32 0.24 13.52
N LEU A 183 10.12 -0.31 13.74
CA LEU A 183 8.88 0.40 13.42
C LEU A 183 8.76 1.67 14.26
N LYS A 184 9.09 1.62 15.55
CA LYS A 184 9.16 2.81 16.43
C LYS A 184 10.12 3.87 15.89
N GLU A 185 11.31 3.47 15.45
CA GLU A 185 12.29 4.39 14.87
C GLU A 185 11.75 5.05 13.59
N ILE A 186 11.14 4.28 12.70
CA ILE A 186 10.54 4.79 11.46
C ILE A 186 9.40 5.77 11.77
N VAL A 187 8.46 5.38 12.62
CA VAL A 187 7.23 6.15 12.85
C VAL A 187 7.43 7.32 13.82
N SER A 188 8.55 7.37 14.54
CA SER A 188 8.93 8.52 15.39
C SER A 188 9.28 9.79 14.60
N GLY A 189 9.46 9.67 13.29
CA GLY A 189 9.66 10.80 12.40
C GLY A 189 8.42 11.71 12.30
N ALA A 190 8.63 13.03 12.35
CA ALA A 190 7.57 14.04 12.24
C ALA A 190 6.66 13.85 11.01
N GLN A 191 7.19 13.22 9.96
CA GLN A 191 6.49 12.89 8.73
C GLN A 191 5.27 11.96 8.92
N PHE A 192 5.29 11.05 9.89
CA PHE A 192 4.20 10.08 10.08
C PHE A 192 3.08 10.61 10.99
N MET A 193 3.27 11.76 11.64
CA MET A 193 2.30 12.35 12.57
C MET A 193 0.96 12.72 11.91
N SER A 194 0.95 12.91 10.59
CA SER A 194 -0.26 13.19 9.81
C SER A 194 -1.00 11.93 9.30
N THR A 195 -0.45 10.74 9.56
CA THR A 195 -1.01 9.47 9.11
C THR A 195 -2.32 9.19 9.81
N THR A 196 -3.40 8.99 9.03
CA THR A 196 -4.73 8.65 9.55
C THR A 196 -5.13 7.21 9.26
N HIS A 197 -4.59 6.60 8.20
CA HIS A 197 -4.90 5.22 7.80
C HIS A 197 -3.60 4.49 7.52
N LEU A 198 -3.39 3.34 8.15
CA LEU A 198 -2.20 2.51 7.99
C LEU A 198 -2.59 1.17 7.38
N HIS A 199 -1.99 0.78 6.25
CA HIS A 199 -2.36 -0.45 5.53
C HIS A 199 -1.15 -1.37 5.39
N MET A 200 -0.97 -2.29 6.33
CA MET A 200 0.11 -3.26 6.33
C MET A 200 -0.32 -4.56 5.64
N LYS A 201 -0.72 -4.48 4.35
CA LYS A 201 -1.03 -5.68 3.56
C LYS A 201 0.28 -6.44 3.36
N ASN A 202 0.25 -7.75 3.63
CA ASN A 202 1.38 -8.69 3.70
C ASN A 202 2.09 -8.76 5.06
N SER A 203 1.50 -8.20 6.12
CA SER A 203 2.07 -8.28 7.47
C SER A 203 1.05 -8.81 8.46
N SER A 204 1.46 -9.84 9.19
CA SER A 204 0.76 -10.32 10.38
C SER A 204 1.13 -9.42 11.55
N VAL A 205 0.14 -8.71 12.07
CA VAL A 205 0.30 -7.71 13.14
C VAL A 205 -0.40 -8.23 14.39
N SER A 206 0.32 -8.25 15.50
CA SER A 206 -0.21 -8.69 16.78
C SER A 206 -0.83 -7.54 17.59
N LEU A 207 -1.55 -7.85 18.67
CA LEU A 207 -2.03 -6.84 19.62
C LEU A 207 -0.87 -5.98 20.17
N SER A 208 0.24 -6.60 20.54
CA SER A 208 1.49 -5.92 20.92
C SER A 208 1.92 -4.86 19.91
N ASP A 209 1.93 -5.23 18.63
CA ASP A 209 2.37 -4.37 17.54
C ASP A 209 1.42 -3.17 17.37
N ILE A 210 0.10 -3.42 17.42
CA ILE A 210 -0.91 -2.36 17.37
C ILE A 210 -0.73 -1.38 18.53
N VAL A 211 -0.52 -1.87 19.75
CA VAL A 211 -0.36 -1.00 20.92
C VAL A 211 0.83 -0.06 20.74
N VAL A 212 1.97 -0.60 20.31
CA VAL A 212 3.17 0.19 20.01
C VAL A 212 2.95 1.19 18.88
N LEU A 213 2.27 0.77 17.81
CA LEU A 213 1.94 1.63 16.68
C LEU A 213 1.09 2.82 17.12
N LEU A 214 0.04 2.58 17.90
CA LEU A 214 -0.87 3.63 18.35
C LEU A 214 -0.24 4.59 19.35
N ASP A 215 0.67 4.09 20.19
CA ASP A 215 1.49 4.91 21.10
C ASP A 215 2.41 5.87 20.32
N SER A 216 2.95 5.39 19.19
CA SER A 216 3.90 6.16 18.38
C SER A 216 3.23 7.02 17.29
N LEU A 217 1.97 6.73 16.94
CA LEU A 217 1.22 7.41 15.88
C LEU A 217 -0.16 7.86 16.39
N PRO A 218 -0.22 8.97 17.16
CA PRO A 218 -1.48 9.41 17.78
C PRO A 218 -2.55 9.85 16.77
N GLY A 219 -2.17 10.15 15.52
CA GLY A 219 -3.10 10.55 14.45
C GLY A 219 -3.81 9.39 13.75
N VAL A 220 -3.36 8.15 13.95
CA VAL A 220 -3.89 6.98 13.23
C VAL A 220 -5.29 6.65 13.70
N LYS A 221 -6.21 6.58 12.74
CA LYS A 221 -7.64 6.28 12.93
C LYS A 221 -7.97 4.85 12.54
N GLU A 222 -7.31 4.34 11.51
CA GLU A 222 -7.60 3.00 10.99
C GLU A 222 -6.32 2.25 10.68
N VAL A 223 -6.29 0.97 11.03
CA VAL A 223 -5.22 0.05 10.66
C VAL A 223 -5.81 -1.10 9.87
N THR A 224 -5.19 -1.49 8.75
CA THR A 224 -5.56 -2.65 7.95
C THR A 224 -4.37 -3.60 7.85
N SER A 225 -4.50 -4.86 8.28
CA SER A 225 -3.40 -5.84 8.29
C SER A 225 -3.91 -7.29 8.37
N TYR A 226 -3.03 -8.29 8.21
CA TYR A 226 -3.36 -9.64 8.65
C TYR A 226 -3.22 -9.73 10.18
N PHE A 227 -3.99 -10.62 10.79
CA PHE A 227 -3.89 -10.87 12.23
C PHE A 227 -2.70 -11.78 12.56
N GLY A 228 -1.87 -11.36 13.52
CA GLY A 228 -0.67 -12.08 13.96
C GLY A 228 -0.77 -12.70 15.36
N GLY A 229 -1.95 -12.70 15.98
CA GLY A 229 -2.15 -13.16 17.35
C GLY A 229 -2.01 -12.06 18.40
N LEU A 230 -1.84 -12.43 19.66
CA LEU A 230 -1.70 -11.47 20.77
C LEU A 230 -0.33 -10.80 20.80
N GLY A 231 0.74 -11.53 20.47
CA GLY A 231 2.11 -11.05 20.53
C GLY A 231 2.86 -11.61 21.75
N THR A 232 4.19 -11.50 21.72
CA THR A 232 5.06 -12.24 22.63
C THR A 232 4.95 -11.82 24.10
N GLU A 233 4.57 -10.57 24.38
CA GLU A 233 4.38 -10.07 25.75
C GLU A 233 3.14 -10.65 26.46
N PHE A 234 2.23 -11.26 25.71
CA PHE A 234 1.03 -11.91 26.26
C PHE A 234 1.13 -13.45 26.26
N ASN A 235 2.26 -14.01 25.86
CA ASN A 235 2.47 -15.47 25.89
C ASN A 235 2.34 -16.01 27.31
N GLY A 236 1.40 -16.94 27.52
CA GLY A 236 1.12 -17.54 28.82
C GLY A 236 0.29 -16.66 29.77
N VAL A 237 -0.12 -15.47 29.33
CA VAL A 237 -1.02 -14.61 30.10
C VAL A 237 -2.47 -15.09 29.88
N PRO A 238 -3.23 -15.36 30.95
CA PRO A 238 -4.65 -15.68 30.83
C PRO A 238 -5.43 -14.52 30.18
N TYR A 239 -6.31 -14.81 29.20
CA TYR A 239 -7.06 -13.78 28.45
C TYR A 239 -7.79 -12.75 29.31
N LYS A 240 -8.37 -13.19 30.42
CA LYS A 240 -9.05 -12.31 31.38
C LYS A 240 -8.16 -11.24 32.01
N GLN A 241 -6.84 -11.39 31.94
CA GLN A 241 -5.85 -10.46 32.51
C GLN A 241 -5.30 -9.48 31.47
N ILE A 242 -5.38 -9.79 30.18
CA ILE A 242 -4.76 -8.98 29.11
C ILE A 242 -5.36 -7.56 29.06
N THR A 243 -6.68 -7.44 29.13
CA THR A 243 -7.36 -6.12 29.17
C THR A 243 -6.91 -5.30 30.38
N GLY A 244 -6.85 -5.93 31.56
CA GLY A 244 -6.40 -5.26 32.79
C GLY A 244 -4.95 -4.77 32.68
N MET A 245 -4.05 -5.60 32.15
CA MET A 245 -2.65 -5.24 31.93
C MET A 245 -2.51 -4.02 31.01
N LEU A 246 -3.31 -3.94 29.95
CA LEU A 246 -3.28 -2.79 29.04
C LEU A 246 -3.89 -1.54 29.68
N SER A 247 -5.01 -1.65 30.40
CA SER A 247 -5.63 -0.52 31.10
C SER A 247 -4.78 0.04 32.23
N GLU A 248 -4.03 -0.80 32.95
CA GLU A 248 -3.09 -0.36 33.98
C GLU A 248 -1.91 0.42 33.39
N LYS A 249 -1.42 -0.01 32.22
CA LYS A 249 -0.28 0.61 31.54
C LYS A 249 -0.67 1.87 30.75
N TYR A 250 -1.87 1.88 30.17
CA TYR A 250 -2.34 2.93 29.28
C TYR A 250 -3.71 3.45 29.74
N THR A 251 -3.75 4.66 30.30
CA THR A 251 -5.02 5.32 30.65
C THR A 251 -5.84 5.70 29.41
N LYS A 252 -5.16 6.12 28.34
CA LYS A 252 -5.75 6.48 27.05
C LYS A 252 -4.67 6.42 25.97
N LEU A 253 -4.59 5.28 25.27
CA LEU A 253 -3.55 5.00 24.28
C LEU A 253 -3.71 5.87 23.03
N ASN A 254 -4.90 5.85 22.42
CA ASN A 254 -5.18 6.66 21.23
C ASN A 254 -6.68 6.95 21.15
N SER A 255 -7.06 8.23 21.09
CA SER A 255 -8.46 8.66 21.07
C SER A 255 -9.06 8.78 19.70
N GLU A 256 -8.25 8.77 18.66
CA GLU A 256 -8.69 8.91 17.27
C GLU A 256 -8.81 7.56 16.59
N PHE A 257 -8.22 6.50 17.16
CA PHE A 257 -8.26 5.15 16.64
C PHE A 257 -9.68 4.56 16.71
N LYS A 258 -10.21 4.20 15.53
CA LYS A 258 -11.59 3.76 15.31
C LYS A 258 -11.71 2.30 14.94
N SER A 259 -10.80 1.76 14.12
CA SER A 259 -10.95 0.41 13.58
C SER A 259 -9.63 -0.29 13.27
N TRP A 260 -9.65 -1.61 13.48
CA TRP A 260 -8.64 -2.53 12.99
C TRP A 260 -9.28 -3.48 11.97
N ASN A 261 -9.04 -3.22 10.69
CA ASN A 261 -9.56 -4.01 9.58
C ASN A 261 -8.65 -5.21 9.34
N VAL A 262 -9.10 -6.40 9.75
CA VAL A 262 -8.31 -7.63 9.62
C VAL A 262 -8.54 -8.23 8.24
N LEU A 263 -7.47 -8.33 7.46
CA LEU A 263 -7.43 -9.01 6.17
C LEU A 263 -7.43 -10.52 6.40
N ASN A 264 -8.32 -11.22 5.71
CA ASN A 264 -8.41 -12.67 5.74
C ASN A 264 -8.15 -13.22 4.33
N ASP A 265 -7.10 -14.03 4.19
CA ASP A 265 -6.87 -14.84 2.99
C ASP A 265 -7.21 -16.33 3.21
N VAL A 266 -7.43 -16.75 4.46
CA VAL A 266 -7.62 -18.15 4.88
C VAL A 266 -8.63 -18.22 6.04
N ASP A 267 -9.33 -19.35 6.17
CA ASP A 267 -10.15 -19.67 7.35
C ASP A 267 -9.32 -19.54 8.63
N MET A 268 -9.63 -18.51 9.45
CA MET A 268 -9.00 -18.33 10.76
C MET A 268 -9.32 -19.53 11.64
N ARG A 269 -8.30 -20.04 12.34
CA ARG A 269 -8.51 -21.08 13.36
C ARG A 269 -9.31 -20.50 14.53
N LEU A 270 -10.05 -21.36 15.24
CA LEU A 270 -10.83 -20.94 16.43
C LEU A 270 -9.97 -20.16 17.43
N GLN A 271 -8.73 -20.61 17.65
CA GLN A 271 -7.77 -19.95 18.51
C GLN A 271 -7.42 -18.51 18.05
N GLU A 272 -7.29 -18.29 16.75
CA GLU A 272 -6.98 -16.98 16.18
C GLU A 272 -8.20 -16.04 16.28
N LEU A 273 -9.42 -16.58 16.20
CA LEU A 273 -10.65 -15.83 16.44
C LEU A 273 -10.78 -15.41 17.91
N GLU A 274 -10.47 -16.30 18.86
CA GLU A 274 -10.45 -15.98 20.28
C GLU A 274 -9.43 -14.88 20.58
N ASP A 275 -8.21 -15.01 20.08
CA ASP A 275 -7.16 -13.99 20.21
C ASP A 275 -7.59 -12.64 19.62
N LEU A 276 -8.29 -12.64 18.47
CA LEU A 276 -8.79 -11.42 17.85
C LEU A 276 -9.86 -10.75 18.71
N VAL A 277 -10.80 -11.51 19.28
CA VAL A 277 -11.83 -10.98 20.20
C VAL A 277 -11.21 -10.39 21.46
N VAL A 278 -10.22 -11.07 22.04
CA VAL A 278 -9.47 -10.57 23.20
C VAL A 278 -8.72 -9.29 22.84
N SER A 279 -8.09 -9.25 21.67
CA SER A 279 -7.39 -8.07 21.16
C SER A 279 -8.33 -6.87 21.00
N ALA A 280 -9.49 -7.07 20.37
CA ALA A 280 -10.49 -6.02 20.18
C ALA A 280 -11.04 -5.50 21.52
N THR A 281 -11.29 -6.40 22.46
CA THR A 281 -11.74 -6.04 23.81
C THR A 281 -10.67 -5.21 24.53
N ALA A 282 -9.41 -5.64 24.48
CA ALA A 282 -8.33 -4.91 25.12
C ALA A 282 -8.09 -3.53 24.49
N LEU A 283 -8.17 -3.42 23.16
CA LEU A 283 -8.11 -2.12 22.45
C LEU A 283 -9.27 -1.21 22.83
N SER A 284 -10.50 -1.72 22.93
CA SER A 284 -11.66 -0.92 23.36
C SER A 284 -11.50 -0.30 24.75
N ALA A 285 -10.74 -0.95 25.64
CA ALA A 285 -10.48 -0.46 26.99
C ALA A 285 -9.45 0.69 27.03
N VAL A 286 -8.57 0.79 26.03
CA VAL A 286 -7.50 1.81 25.98
C VAL A 286 -7.66 2.83 24.85
N CYS A 287 -8.57 2.59 23.90
CA CYS A 287 -8.89 3.46 22.77
C CYS A 287 -10.38 3.83 22.77
N PRO A 288 -10.76 5.01 23.34
CA PRO A 288 -12.17 5.37 23.55
C PRO A 288 -13.03 5.46 22.28
N SER A 289 -12.43 5.71 21.12
CA SER A 289 -13.15 5.81 19.84
C SER A 289 -13.18 4.50 19.06
N PHE A 290 -12.58 3.43 19.60
CA PHE A 290 -12.49 2.16 18.93
C PHE A 290 -13.88 1.51 18.86
N SER A 291 -14.35 1.27 17.65
CA SER A 291 -15.71 0.79 17.36
C SER A 291 -15.76 -0.69 16.97
N GLY A 292 -14.59 -1.34 16.82
CA GLY A 292 -14.48 -2.77 16.55
C GLY A 292 -13.46 -3.11 15.46
N TYR A 293 -13.47 -4.38 15.07
CA TYR A 293 -12.72 -4.91 13.95
C TYR A 293 -13.67 -5.32 12.82
N ASP A 294 -13.32 -5.04 11.57
CA ASP A 294 -14.03 -5.60 10.40
C ASP A 294 -13.24 -6.81 9.92
N ALA A 295 -13.73 -8.01 10.23
CA ALA A 295 -13.21 -9.27 9.70
C ALA A 295 -14.18 -9.76 8.62
N LYS A 296 -13.76 -9.68 7.36
CA LYS A 296 -14.46 -10.36 6.26
C LYS A 296 -14.20 -11.85 6.36
N VAL A 297 -14.97 -12.57 7.18
CA VAL A 297 -14.85 -14.03 7.33
C VAL A 297 -15.75 -14.70 6.28
N PRO A 298 -15.22 -15.52 5.35
CA PRO A 298 -16.03 -16.44 4.58
C PRO A 298 -16.69 -17.43 5.55
N LEU A 299 -18.02 -17.40 5.65
CA LEU A 299 -18.79 -18.23 6.57
C LEU A 299 -18.79 -19.71 6.13
N HIS A 300 -17.74 -20.45 6.49
CA HIS A 300 -17.74 -21.92 6.49
C HIS A 300 -17.39 -22.54 7.85
N VAL A 301 -17.57 -21.78 8.94
CA VAL A 301 -17.52 -22.31 10.30
C VAL A 301 -18.95 -22.54 10.78
N GLN A 302 -19.29 -23.80 11.11
CA GLN A 302 -20.56 -24.14 11.76
C GLN A 302 -20.72 -23.31 13.04
N LEU A 303 -21.72 -22.45 13.03
CA LEU A 303 -21.85 -21.24 13.85
C LEU A 303 -22.62 -21.46 15.15
N ASP A 304 -22.52 -22.64 15.77
CA ASP A 304 -23.33 -22.94 16.97
C ASP A 304 -22.64 -22.53 18.28
N ASP A 305 -21.30 -22.56 18.35
CA ASP A 305 -20.60 -22.26 19.62
C ASP A 305 -20.12 -20.79 19.76
N THR A 306 -19.79 -20.10 18.66
CA THR A 306 -19.23 -18.73 18.72
C THR A 306 -20.28 -17.66 19.04
N ARG A 307 -21.55 -17.88 18.66
CA ARG A 307 -22.67 -16.98 19.00
C ARG A 307 -22.94 -16.92 20.50
N MET A 308 -22.64 -17.99 21.25
CA MET A 308 -22.81 -18.00 22.71
C MET A 308 -21.77 -17.17 23.45
N MET A 309 -20.56 -16.99 22.92
CA MET A 309 -19.53 -16.18 23.58
C MET A 309 -19.79 -14.68 23.43
N LEU A 310 -20.32 -14.23 22.30
CA LEU A 310 -20.64 -12.80 22.07
C LEU A 310 -21.87 -12.33 22.87
N ALA A 311 -22.85 -13.21 23.10
CA ALA A 311 -24.02 -12.89 23.92
C ALA A 311 -23.71 -12.83 25.44
N ARG A 312 -22.59 -13.42 25.90
CA ARG A 312 -22.24 -13.49 27.32
C ARG A 312 -21.48 -12.28 27.86
N ASN A 313 -20.90 -11.43 27.01
CA ASN A 313 -20.15 -10.24 27.42
C ASN A 313 -20.90 -8.90 27.23
N GLY A 314 -22.20 -8.96 26.92
CA GLY A 314 -23.17 -7.94 27.34
C GLY A 314 -22.87 -6.47 26.98
N HIS A 315 -22.72 -6.14 25.70
CA HIS A 315 -23.05 -4.81 25.16
C HIS A 315 -23.45 -4.93 23.68
N ILE A 316 -24.76 -5.11 23.44
CA ILE A 316 -25.51 -4.58 22.28
C ILE A 316 -26.62 -3.72 22.88
#